data_AF-A0A4Z2DZ86-F1
#
_entry.id   AF-A0A4Z2DZ86-F1
#
_cell.length_a   1.000
_cell.length_b   1.000
_cell.length_c   1.000
_cell.angle_alpha   90.00
_cell.angle_beta   90.00
_cell.angle_gamma   90.00
#
_symmetry.space_group_name_H-M   'P 1'
#
loop_
_entity.id
_entity.type
_entity.pdbx_description
1 polymer ?
#
loop_
_entity_poly.entity_id
_entity_poly.type
_entity_poly.pdbx_seq_one_letter_code
_entity_poly.pdbx_strand_id
1 'polypeptide(L)'
;MQFLGRLLDSVSSVSTLFTNPHRVREVPLADYGGPGRALLKEEGRLVLYRISQSWDCLLTCPDTPALALRLFQVASEEDAMNLFPQYALKLRPFYETLPLKAETTQPIVDCIRNHQDWSSAHIAVETGLRECLKHNYVQR
;
A
#
# COMPACT_ATOMS: atom_id res chain seq x y z
N MET A 1 34.72 22.96 -20.29
CA MET A 1 33.38 23.36 -19.82
C MET A 1 32.37 22.28 -20.24
N GLN A 2 32.11 21.27 -19.40
CA GLN A 2 31.06 20.27 -19.66
C GLN A 2 29.84 20.64 -18.78
N PHE A 3 28.87 21.35 -19.36
CA PHE A 3 27.65 21.81 -18.66
C PHE A 3 26.37 21.17 -19.20
N LEU A 4 26.45 19.95 -19.73
CA LEU A 4 25.31 19.20 -20.29
C LEU A 4 25.23 17.79 -19.66
N GLY A 5 25.26 17.71 -18.32
CA GLY A 5 25.22 16.43 -17.61
C GLY A 5 24.30 16.39 -16.38
N ARG A 6 23.47 17.42 -16.15
CA ARG A 6 22.73 17.57 -14.88
C ARG A 6 21.21 17.73 -14.99
N LEU A 7 20.64 17.56 -16.20
CA LEU A 7 19.19 17.72 -16.41
C LEU A 7 18.45 16.41 -16.74
N LEU A 8 19.14 15.26 -16.75
CA LEU A 8 18.49 13.97 -17.02
C LEU A 8 17.99 13.25 -15.75
N ASP A 9 18.51 13.58 -14.56
CA ASP A 9 18.10 12.94 -13.31
C ASP A 9 16.84 13.54 -12.67
N SER A 10 16.27 14.62 -13.22
CA SER A 10 15.10 15.29 -12.65
C SER A 10 13.79 15.09 -13.43
N VAL A 11 13.85 14.55 -14.65
CA VAL A 11 12.65 14.32 -15.48
C VAL A 11 12.00 12.95 -15.25
N SER A 12 12.69 12.02 -14.59
CA SER A 12 12.13 10.72 -14.18
C SER A 12 11.11 10.87 -13.03
N SER A 13 11.14 11.98 -12.29
CA SER A 13 10.33 12.18 -11.08
C SER A 13 8.90 12.66 -11.36
N VAL A 14 8.55 12.97 -12.62
CA VAL A 14 7.23 13.54 -12.99
C VAL A 14 6.31 12.52 -13.66
N SER A 15 6.82 11.37 -14.09
CA SER A 15 6.01 10.39 -14.85
C SER A 15 5.07 9.54 -13.97
N THR A 16 5.23 9.51 -12.66
CA THR A 16 4.34 8.77 -11.74
C THR A 16 3.18 9.61 -11.20
N LEU A 17 3.25 10.95 -11.30
CA LEU A 17 2.20 11.86 -10.81
C LEU A 17 0.86 11.75 -11.57
N PHE A 18 0.85 11.13 -12.76
CA PHE A 18 -0.36 10.89 -13.55
C PHE A 18 -0.94 9.48 -13.38
N THR A 19 -0.34 8.66 -12.51
CA THR A 19 -0.90 7.35 -12.16
C THR A 19 -1.80 7.51 -10.93
N ASN A 20 -2.95 6.84 -10.91
CA ASN A 20 -3.79 6.72 -9.72
C ASN A 20 -2.91 6.40 -8.47
N PRO A 21 -2.84 7.29 -7.46
CA PRO A 21 -1.98 7.12 -6.29
C PRO A 21 -2.35 5.90 -5.43
N HIS A 22 -3.55 5.35 -5.62
CA HIS A 22 -4.05 4.15 -4.93
C HIS A 22 -4.00 2.90 -5.83
N ARG A 23 -3.22 2.92 -6.92
CA ARG A 23 -3.02 1.73 -7.73
C ARG A 23 -2.09 0.77 -7.01
N VAL A 24 -2.62 -0.40 -6.67
CA VAL A 24 -1.87 -1.50 -6.07
C VAL A 24 -0.86 -2.03 -7.07
N ARG A 25 0.39 -2.17 -6.64
CA ARG A 25 1.49 -2.69 -7.47
C ARG A 25 2.40 -3.57 -6.65
N GLU A 26 2.89 -4.64 -7.26
CA GLU A 26 4.05 -5.35 -6.74
C GLU A 26 5.29 -4.48 -6.91
N VAL A 27 6.08 -4.36 -5.85
CA VAL A 27 7.31 -3.59 -5.80
C VAL A 27 8.42 -4.40 -5.12
N PRO A 28 9.67 -4.31 -5.58
CA PRO A 28 10.81 -4.89 -4.87
C PRO A 28 11.04 -4.20 -3.52
N LEU A 29 11.20 -4.97 -2.44
CA LEU A 29 11.56 -4.40 -1.13
C LEU A 29 12.96 -3.78 -1.12
N ALA A 30 13.84 -4.21 -2.02
CA ALA A 30 15.15 -3.58 -2.24
C ALA A 30 15.01 -2.10 -2.65
N ASP A 31 13.89 -1.70 -3.26
CA ASP A 31 13.58 -0.32 -3.60
C ASP A 31 13.16 0.52 -2.40
N TYR A 32 13.26 -0.02 -1.19
CA TYR A 32 12.98 0.69 0.07
C TYR A 32 14.21 0.77 0.99
N GLY A 33 15.31 0.06 0.65
CA GLY A 33 16.61 0.23 1.29
C GLY A 33 17.44 1.30 0.57
N GLY A 34 17.90 2.34 1.27
CA GLY A 34 18.82 3.33 0.69
C GLY A 34 18.64 4.76 1.22
N PRO A 35 19.54 5.67 0.85
CA PRO A 35 19.47 7.07 1.26
C PRO A 35 18.21 7.74 0.71
N GLY A 36 17.58 8.59 1.51
CA GLY A 36 16.33 9.28 1.14
C GLY A 36 15.06 8.47 1.35
N ARG A 37 15.16 7.27 1.95
CA ARG A 37 14.03 6.41 2.33
C ARG A 37 14.02 6.26 3.84
N ALA A 38 12.85 6.42 4.46
CA ALA A 38 12.70 6.29 5.91
C ALA A 38 11.44 5.48 6.24
N LEU A 39 11.61 4.42 7.03
CA LEU A 39 10.48 3.71 7.64
C LEU A 39 9.89 4.61 8.73
N LEU A 40 8.60 4.94 8.61
CA LEU A 40 7.91 5.83 9.54
C LEU A 40 7.00 5.07 10.50
N LYS A 41 6.29 4.04 10.02
CA LYS A 41 5.34 3.24 10.81
C LYS A 41 5.34 1.79 10.34
N GLU A 42 5.03 0.89 11.26
CA GLU A 42 4.82 -0.53 10.99
C GLU A 42 3.67 -1.04 11.87
N GLU A 43 2.68 -1.71 11.26
CA GLU A 43 1.55 -2.30 11.96
C GLU A 43 1.15 -3.62 11.28
N GLY A 44 1.36 -4.73 11.98
CA GLY A 44 1.17 -6.06 11.42
C GLY A 44 2.10 -6.26 10.23
N ARG A 45 1.53 -6.49 9.03
CA ARG A 45 2.29 -6.63 7.79
C ARG A 45 2.39 -5.33 6.97
N LEU A 46 1.77 -4.24 7.43
CA LEU A 46 1.81 -2.96 6.74
C LEU A 46 2.97 -2.10 7.22
N VAL A 47 3.65 -1.46 6.28
CA VAL A 47 4.79 -0.57 6.55
C VAL A 47 4.58 0.73 5.79
N LEU A 48 4.74 1.86 6.47
CA LEU A 48 4.71 3.19 5.85
C LEU A 48 6.14 3.69 5.68
N TYR A 49 6.52 3.99 4.44
CA TYR A 49 7.77 4.62 4.10
C TYR A 49 7.57 6.04 3.63
N ARG A 50 8.50 6.93 3.97
CA ARG A 50 8.74 8.15 3.22
C ARG A 50 9.85 7.91 2.20
N ILE A 51 9.60 8.24 0.94
CA ILE A 51 10.56 8.17 -0.16
C ILE A 51 10.73 9.56 -0.75
N SER A 52 11.77 10.27 -0.32
CA SER A 52 12.04 11.66 -0.72
C SER A 52 10.84 12.60 -0.48
N GLN A 53 9.96 12.74 -1.47
CA GLN A 53 8.77 13.61 -1.50
C GLN A 53 7.43 12.84 -1.58
N SER A 54 7.43 11.51 -1.44
CA SER A 54 6.18 10.72 -1.35
C SER A 54 6.15 9.83 -0.12
N TRP A 55 4.96 9.36 0.21
CA TRP A 55 4.69 8.38 1.24
C TRP A 55 4.05 7.16 0.60
N ASP A 56 4.73 6.03 0.77
CA ASP A 56 4.37 4.75 0.19
C ASP A 56 3.95 3.82 1.32
N CYS A 57 2.75 3.24 1.22
CA CYS A 57 2.29 2.21 2.14
C CYS A 57 2.43 0.84 1.48
N LEU A 58 3.17 -0.04 2.12
CA LEU A 58 3.46 -1.39 1.66
C LEU A 58 2.75 -2.42 2.51
N LEU A 59 2.26 -3.48 1.88
CA LEU A 59 1.91 -4.74 2.52
C LEU A 59 3.01 -5.77 2.20
N THR A 60 3.66 -6.27 3.24
CA THR A 60 4.67 -7.34 3.12
C THR A 60 4.00 -8.70 2.93
N CYS A 61 4.56 -9.51 2.03
CA CYS A 61 4.03 -10.81 1.65
C CYS A 61 5.00 -11.92 2.14
N PRO A 62 4.63 -12.73 3.15
CA PRO A 62 5.53 -13.77 3.68
C PRO A 62 5.98 -14.80 2.63
N ASP A 63 5.11 -15.10 1.67
CA ASP A 63 5.39 -16.08 0.61
C ASP A 63 6.39 -15.56 -0.42
N THR A 64 6.55 -14.24 -0.51
CA THR A 64 7.45 -13.57 -1.46
C THR A 64 8.25 -12.47 -0.75
N PRO A 65 9.21 -12.83 0.12
CA PRO A 65 9.89 -11.88 1.02
C PRO A 65 10.77 -10.85 0.31
N ALA A 66 11.00 -10.98 -0.99
CA ALA A 66 11.69 -9.98 -1.81
C ALA A 66 10.75 -8.90 -2.38
N LEU A 67 9.44 -9.14 -2.35
CA LEU A 67 8.40 -8.30 -2.92
C LEU A 67 7.42 -7.81 -1.85
N ALA A 68 6.78 -6.69 -2.13
CA ALA A 68 5.66 -6.18 -1.36
C ALA A 68 4.59 -5.62 -2.30
N LEU A 69 3.37 -5.50 -1.80
CA LEU A 69 2.30 -4.79 -2.47
C LEU A 69 2.28 -3.34 -2.00
N ARG A 70 2.60 -2.40 -2.87
CA ARG A 70 2.38 -0.98 -2.61
C ARG A 70 0.90 -0.67 -2.76
N LEU A 71 0.25 -0.29 -1.68
CA LEU A 71 -1.19 -0.03 -1.58
C LEU A 71 -1.54 1.40 -2.00
N PHE A 72 -0.69 2.36 -1.61
CA PHE A 72 -0.79 3.73 -2.07
C PHE A 72 0.59 4.40 -2.13
N GLN A 73 0.67 5.45 -2.93
CA GLN A 73 1.77 6.40 -3.02
C GLN A 73 1.18 7.82 -3.06
N VAL A 74 1.26 8.56 -1.97
CA VAL A 74 0.68 9.91 -1.84
C VAL A 74 1.77 10.96 -1.64
N ALA A 75 1.49 12.21 -2.03
CA ALA A 75 2.42 13.33 -1.90
C ALA A 75 2.21 14.18 -0.64
N SER A 76 1.17 13.88 0.15
CA SER A 76 0.86 14.57 1.40
C SER A 76 1.15 13.66 2.59
N GLU A 77 1.92 14.17 3.56
CA GLU A 77 2.13 13.48 4.83
C GLU A 77 0.82 13.32 5.60
N GLU A 78 -0.03 14.34 5.58
CA GLU A 78 -1.33 14.33 6.24
C GLU A 78 -2.22 13.20 5.71
N ASP A 79 -2.30 13.06 4.37
CA ASP A 79 -3.06 11.97 3.74
C ASP A 79 -2.48 10.61 4.13
N ALA A 80 -1.15 10.47 4.11
CA ALA A 80 -0.50 9.22 4.48
C ALA A 80 -0.79 8.82 5.94
N MET A 81 -0.73 9.78 6.86
CA MET A 81 -0.98 9.57 8.28
C MET A 81 -2.45 9.31 8.59
N ASN A 82 -3.38 9.83 7.79
CA ASN A 82 -4.82 9.57 7.90
C ASN A 82 -5.22 8.23 7.27
N LEU A 83 -4.62 7.85 6.14
CA LEU A 83 -4.92 6.61 5.42
C LEU A 83 -4.32 5.39 6.11
N PHE A 84 -3.07 5.46 6.59
CA PHE A 84 -2.35 4.31 7.10
C PHE A 84 -3.10 3.53 8.20
N PRO A 85 -3.66 4.18 9.25
CA PRO A 85 -4.41 3.46 10.29
C PRO A 85 -5.66 2.77 9.75
N GLN A 86 -6.35 3.38 8.77
CA GLN A 86 -7.54 2.75 8.16
C GLN A 86 -7.16 1.48 7.40
N TYR A 87 -6.04 1.52 6.67
CA TYR A 87 -5.54 0.37 5.92
C TYR A 87 -5.06 -0.72 6.87
N ALA A 88 -4.29 -0.38 7.90
CA ALA A 88 -3.78 -1.34 8.88
C ALA A 88 -4.90 -2.09 9.60
N LEU A 89 -5.94 -1.36 10.04
CA LEU A 89 -7.12 -1.95 10.66
C LEU A 89 -7.91 -2.84 9.69
N LYS A 90 -8.23 -2.31 8.50
CA LYS A 90 -9.20 -2.95 7.61
C LYS A 90 -8.64 -4.12 6.81
N LEU A 91 -7.34 -4.11 6.47
CA LEU A 91 -6.71 -5.15 5.65
C LEU A 91 -6.32 -6.41 6.43
N ARG A 92 -6.19 -6.32 7.74
CA ARG A 92 -5.72 -7.42 8.59
C ARG A 92 -6.46 -8.74 8.38
N PRO A 93 -7.80 -8.79 8.36
CA PRO A 93 -8.53 -10.03 8.11
C PRO A 93 -8.20 -10.69 6.77
N PHE A 94 -7.84 -9.91 5.77
CA PHE A 94 -7.61 -10.40 4.41
C PHE A 94 -6.22 -11.05 4.30
N TYR A 95 -5.15 -10.34 4.67
CA TYR A 95 -3.80 -10.88 4.53
C TYR A 95 -3.46 -11.99 5.54
N GLU A 96 -4.23 -12.09 6.63
CA GLU A 96 -4.10 -13.22 7.58
C GLU A 96 -4.90 -14.45 7.14
N THR A 97 -5.89 -14.30 6.25
CA THR A 97 -6.73 -15.42 5.78
C THR A 97 -6.30 -15.97 4.43
N LEU A 98 -5.88 -15.11 3.50
CA LEU A 98 -5.49 -15.50 2.14
C LEU A 98 -4.19 -14.82 1.67
N PRO A 99 -3.46 -15.45 0.75
CA PRO A 99 -2.34 -14.79 0.07
C PRO A 99 -2.88 -13.69 -0.85
N LEU A 100 -2.56 -12.43 -0.54
CA LEU A 100 -2.99 -11.28 -1.33
C LEU A 100 -2.04 -11.03 -2.50
N LYS A 101 -2.62 -10.80 -3.69
CA LYS A 101 -1.94 -10.33 -4.90
C LYS A 101 -2.46 -8.95 -5.29
N ALA A 102 -1.75 -8.26 -6.18
CA ALA A 102 -2.14 -6.90 -6.60
C ALA A 102 -3.58 -6.85 -7.16
N GLU A 103 -3.95 -7.80 -8.00
CA GLU A 103 -5.28 -7.91 -8.63
C GLU A 103 -6.42 -8.13 -7.62
N THR A 104 -6.21 -8.95 -6.60
CA THR A 104 -7.21 -9.20 -5.55
C THR A 104 -7.26 -8.10 -4.50
N THR A 105 -6.15 -7.36 -4.34
CA THR A 105 -6.03 -6.30 -3.33
C THR A 105 -6.59 -4.97 -3.83
N GLN A 106 -6.53 -4.72 -5.14
CA GLN A 106 -7.02 -3.47 -5.73
C GLN A 106 -8.50 -3.20 -5.39
N PRO A 107 -9.45 -4.16 -5.53
CA PRO A 107 -10.84 -3.94 -5.12
C PRO A 107 -11.00 -3.61 -3.63
N ILE A 108 -10.20 -4.24 -2.76
CA ILE A 108 -10.23 -3.97 -1.30
C ILE A 108 -9.81 -2.53 -1.02
N VAL A 109 -8.71 -2.08 -1.65
CA VAL A 109 -8.19 -0.72 -1.56
C VAL A 109 -9.20 0.30 -2.08
N ASP A 110 -9.87 -0.01 -3.19
CA ASP A 110 -10.94 0.83 -3.73
C ASP A 110 -12.13 0.94 -2.78
N CYS A 111 -12.57 -0.15 -2.14
CA CYS A 111 -13.61 -0.12 -1.12
C CYS A 111 -13.22 0.73 0.10
N ILE A 112 -12.00 0.60 0.63
CA ILE A 112 -11.53 1.39 1.78
C ILE A 112 -11.58 2.88 1.46
N ARG A 113 -11.16 3.26 0.24
CA ARG A 113 -11.13 4.67 -0.19
C ARG A 113 -12.54 5.24 -0.42
N ASN A 114 -13.39 4.48 -1.09
CA ASN A 114 -14.72 4.95 -1.49
C ASN A 114 -15.73 4.88 -0.33
N HIS A 115 -15.49 4.02 0.67
CA HIS A 115 -16.37 3.80 1.82
C HIS A 115 -15.57 3.75 3.14
N GLN A 116 -15.20 4.92 3.64
CA GLN A 116 -14.35 5.04 4.84
C GLN A 116 -15.04 4.53 6.13
N ASP A 117 -16.37 4.52 6.17
CA ASP A 117 -17.18 4.00 7.28
C ASP A 117 -17.35 2.47 7.25
N TRP A 118 -17.04 1.82 6.12
CA TRP A 118 -17.20 0.37 6.00
C TRP A 118 -16.18 -0.40 6.86
N SER A 119 -16.69 -1.37 7.60
CA SER A 119 -15.86 -2.38 8.27
C SER A 119 -15.27 -3.38 7.28
N SER A 120 -14.26 -4.16 7.70
CA SER A 120 -13.69 -5.25 6.91
C SER A 120 -14.74 -6.27 6.44
N ALA A 121 -15.82 -6.46 7.21
CA ALA A 121 -16.89 -7.37 6.85
C ALA A 121 -17.69 -6.90 5.61
N HIS A 122 -18.02 -5.61 5.54
CA HIS A 122 -18.66 -5.03 4.37
C HIS A 122 -17.77 -5.20 3.13
N ILE A 123 -16.48 -4.91 3.28
CA ILE A 123 -15.50 -5.04 2.19
C ILE A 123 -15.36 -6.50 1.74
N ALA A 124 -15.33 -7.46 2.66
CA ALA A 124 -15.26 -8.89 2.35
C ALA A 124 -16.50 -9.37 1.57
N VAL A 125 -17.68 -8.86 1.91
CA VAL A 125 -18.92 -9.18 1.17
C VAL A 125 -18.89 -8.57 -0.23
N GLU A 126 -18.48 -7.30 -0.36
CA GLU A 126 -18.42 -6.58 -1.64
C GLU A 126 -17.40 -7.19 -2.60
N THR A 127 -16.21 -7.54 -2.08
CA THR A 127 -15.13 -8.15 -2.87
C THR A 127 -15.28 -9.65 -3.09
N GLY A 128 -16.31 -10.27 -2.51
CA GLY A 128 -16.56 -11.71 -2.59
C GLY A 128 -15.66 -12.59 -1.70
N LEU A 129 -14.74 -11.99 -0.94
CA LEU A 129 -13.78 -12.66 -0.05
C LEU A 129 -14.37 -13.03 1.32
N ARG A 130 -15.54 -13.68 1.33
CA ARG A 130 -16.32 -13.95 2.54
C ARG A 130 -15.61 -14.86 3.55
N GLU A 131 -14.63 -15.64 3.12
CA GLU A 131 -13.77 -16.44 3.99
C GLU A 131 -13.02 -15.59 5.03
N CYS A 132 -12.74 -14.31 4.72
CA CYS A 132 -12.09 -13.37 5.64
C CYS A 132 -12.96 -13.04 6.87
N LEU A 133 -14.27 -13.29 6.80
CA LEU A 133 -15.18 -13.06 7.93
C LEU A 133 -14.87 -13.98 9.12
N LYS A 134 -14.21 -15.12 8.87
CA LYS A 134 -13.80 -16.08 9.91
C LYS A 134 -12.73 -15.51 10.85
N HIS A 135 -11.97 -14.52 10.38
CA HIS A 135 -10.89 -13.88 11.15
C HIS A 135 -11.38 -13.23 12.45
N ASN A 136 -12.65 -12.83 12.51
CA ASN A 136 -13.25 -12.26 13.72
C ASN A 136 -13.89 -13.28 14.68
N TYR A 137 -13.71 -14.60 14.48
CA TYR A 137 -14.46 -15.64 15.20
C TYR A 137 -16.00 -15.52 15.07
N VAL A 138 -16.51 -14.77 14.07
CA VAL A 138 -17.95 -14.46 13.91
C VAL A 138 -18.72 -15.62 13.24
N GLN A 139 -18.06 -16.47 12.47
CA GLN A 139 -18.65 -17.69 11.92
C GLN A 139 -17.93 -18.92 12.45
N ARG A 140 -18.58 -19.58 13.41
CA ARG A 140 -18.45 -21.03 13.61
C ARG A 140 -19.47 -21.73 12.74
#